data_AF-A0A6M1YNA9-F1
#
_entry.id   AF-A0A6M1YNA9-F1
#
_cell.length_a   1.000
_cell.length_b   1.000
_cell.length_c   1.000
_cell.angle_alpha   90.00
_cell.angle_beta   90.00
_cell.angle_gamma   90.00
#
_symmetry.space_group_name_H-M   'P 1'
#
loop_
_entity.id
_entity.type
_entity.pdbx_description
1 polymer ?
#
loop_
_entity_poly.entity_id
_entity_poly.type
_entity_poly.pdbx_seq_one_letter_code
_entity_poly.pdbx_strand_id
1 'polypeptide(L)'
;FTQRWVFAMDIAQTYSGKTTFKGIPGTNQDGSIASNTKKNSNQTSLAPAIEYNFSANLGMLAGAHFSLRGKNATDFKSGIISATYTF
;
A
#
# COMPACT_ATOMS: atom_id res chain seq x y z
N PHE A 1 2.44 2.00 -35.82
CA PHE A 1 1.43 2.41 -34.83
C PHE A 1 2.14 2.94 -33.59
N THR A 2 1.92 4.20 -33.20
CA THR A 2 2.53 4.81 -32.00
C THR A 2 1.57 4.63 -30.81
N GLN A 3 1.60 3.48 -30.15
CA GLN A 3 0.85 3.33 -28.91
C GLN A 3 1.50 4.21 -27.84
N ARG A 4 0.73 5.16 -27.30
CA ARG A 4 1.19 6.07 -26.24
C ARG A 4 0.47 5.85 -24.91
N TRP A 5 -0.73 5.29 -24.96
CA TRP A 5 -1.54 5.03 -23.77
C TRP A 5 -1.39 3.58 -23.32
N VAL A 6 -1.23 3.41 -22.01
CA VAL A 6 -1.20 2.11 -21.34
C VAL A 6 -2.16 2.17 -20.15
N PHE A 7 -2.95 1.12 -19.98
CA PHE A 7 -3.82 0.95 -18.82
C PHE A 7 -3.22 -0.14 -17.94
N ALA A 8 -3.17 0.12 -16.63
CA ALA A 8 -2.64 -0.80 -15.64
C ALA A 8 -3.64 -0.94 -14.48
N MET A 9 -3.65 -2.13 -13.88
CA MET A 9 -4.45 -2.42 -12.69
C MET A 9 -3.70 -3.44 -11.85
N ASP A 10 -3.38 -3.06 -10.62
CA ASP A 10 -2.84 -3.99 -9.63
C ASP A 10 -3.89 -4.37 -8.59
N ILE A 11 -3.89 -5.64 -8.22
CA ILE A 11 -4.68 -6.17 -7.11
C ILE A 11 -3.71 -6.75 -6.10
N ALA A 12 -3.68 -6.20 -4.90
CA ALA A 12 -2.76 -6.64 -3.86
C ALA A 12 -3.52 -7.22 -2.65
N GLN A 13 -3.01 -8.31 -2.11
CA GLN A 13 -3.45 -8.89 -0.86
C GLN A 13 -2.28 -8.90 0.13
N THR A 14 -2.41 -8.11 1.20
CA THR A 14 -1.44 -8.04 2.28
C THR A 14 -1.93 -8.86 3.47
N TYR A 15 -1.03 -9.63 4.08
CA TYR A 15 -1.26 -10.33 5.34
C TYR A 15 -0.12 -10.01 6.31
N SER A 16 -0.47 -9.55 7.50
CA SER A 16 0.47 -9.37 8.61
C SER A 16 0.10 -10.34 9.73
N GLY A 17 1.06 -11.17 10.13
CA GLY A 17 0.90 -12.06 11.27
C GLY A 17 0.66 -11.31 12.59
N LYS A 18 0.24 -12.03 13.62
CA LYS A 18 0.16 -11.47 14.97
C LYS A 18 1.56 -11.11 15.47
N THR A 19 1.67 -9.99 16.19
CA THR A 19 2.90 -9.66 16.92
C THR A 19 2.83 -10.29 18.30
N THR A 20 3.89 -10.99 18.71
CA THR A 20 4.04 -11.57 20.05
C THR A 20 5.31 -11.06 20.70
N PHE A 21 5.28 -10.85 22.01
CA PHE A 21 6.44 -10.46 22.78
C PHE A 21 6.77 -11.54 23.82
N LYS A 22 8.07 -11.78 24.06
CA LYS A 22 8.57 -12.67 25.11
C LYS A 22 9.68 -11.95 25.86
N GLY A 23 9.51 -11.78 27.17
CA GLY A 23 10.43 -11.03 28.03
C GLY A 23 9.70 -10.40 29.21
N ILE A 24 10.36 -9.47 29.91
CA ILE A 24 9.76 -8.69 30.98
C ILE A 24 9.03 -7.50 30.34
N PRO A 25 7.69 -7.40 30.46
CA PRO A 25 6.95 -6.28 29.89
C PRO A 25 7.24 -4.99 30.67
N GLY A 26 7.31 -3.87 29.96
CA GLY A 26 7.34 -2.54 30.59
C GLY A 26 5.98 -2.14 31.16
N THR A 27 5.88 -0.91 31.63
CA THR A 27 4.63 -0.32 32.14
C THR A 27 4.20 0.88 31.29
N ASN A 28 2.89 1.04 31.11
CA ASN A 28 2.29 2.25 30.55
C ASN A 28 2.36 3.41 31.55
N GLN A 29 2.01 4.62 31.11
CA GLN A 29 2.03 5.83 31.94
C GLN A 29 1.08 5.74 33.16
N ASP A 30 0.03 4.91 33.09
CA ASP A 30 -0.92 4.64 34.16
C ASP A 30 -0.48 3.52 35.13
N GLY A 31 0.72 2.96 34.94
CA GLY A 31 1.25 1.86 35.74
C GLY A 31 0.76 0.46 35.34
N SER A 32 -0.11 0.34 34.33
CA SER A 32 -0.54 -0.96 33.80
C SER A 32 0.58 -1.64 32.99
N ILE A 33 0.56 -2.97 32.88
CA ILE A 33 1.53 -3.73 32.08
C ILE A 33 1.37 -3.36 30.59
N ALA A 34 2.46 -2.91 29.96
CA ALA A 34 2.46 -2.58 28.54
C ALA A 34 2.32 -3.84 27.69
N SER A 35 1.38 -3.82 26.73
CA SER A 35 1.21 -4.89 25.75
C SER A 35 1.66 -4.43 24.37
N ASN A 36 2.58 -5.17 23.77
CA ASN A 36 3.02 -4.97 22.39
C ASN A 36 2.46 -6.07 21.45
N THR A 37 1.32 -6.68 21.83
CA THR A 37 0.69 -7.71 21.01
C THR A 37 -0.31 -7.10 20.05
N LYS A 38 -0.10 -7.30 18.74
CA LYS A 38 -1.05 -6.91 17.69
C LYS A 38 -1.71 -8.16 17.13
N LYS A 39 -3.03 -8.12 16.91
CA LYS A 39 -3.76 -9.18 16.19
C LYS A 39 -3.27 -9.26 14.74
N ASN A 40 -3.48 -10.40 14.10
CA ASN A 40 -3.23 -10.52 12.67
C ASN A 40 -4.08 -9.52 11.87
N SER A 41 -3.57 -9.11 10.72
CA SER A 41 -4.22 -8.15 9.83
C SER A 41 -4.23 -8.69 8.41
N ASN A 42 -5.30 -8.42 7.66
CA ASN A 42 -5.34 -8.67 6.24
C ASN A 42 -5.98 -7.49 5.50
N GLN A 43 -5.55 -7.26 4.27
CA GLN A 43 -6.06 -6.17 3.44
C GLN A 43 -5.99 -6.53 1.97
N THR A 44 -7.09 -6.34 1.25
CA THR A 44 -7.12 -6.33 -0.21
C THR A 44 -7.16 -4.88 -0.68
N SER A 45 -6.33 -4.49 -1.64
CA SER A 45 -6.34 -3.16 -2.26
C SER A 45 -6.30 -3.24 -3.77
N LEU A 46 -6.83 -2.21 -4.43
CA LEU A 46 -6.79 -2.03 -5.87
C LEU A 46 -5.97 -0.80 -6.22
N ALA A 47 -5.19 -0.88 -7.29
CA ALA A 47 -4.44 0.25 -7.83
C ALA A 47 -4.62 0.41 -9.35
N PRO A 48 -5.75 0.97 -9.81
CA PRO A 48 -5.90 1.36 -11.21
C PRO A 48 -4.98 2.53 -11.57
N ALA A 49 -4.38 2.46 -12.76
CA ALA A 49 -3.57 3.53 -13.31
C ALA A 49 -3.68 3.63 -14.84
N ILE A 50 -3.35 4.81 -15.35
CA ILE A 50 -3.17 5.09 -16.77
C ILE A 50 -1.81 5.74 -16.96
N GLU A 51 -1.12 5.36 -18.03
CA GLU A 51 0.17 5.91 -18.41
C GLU A 51 0.13 6.47 -19.83
N TYR A 52 0.79 7.61 -19.99
CA TYR A 52 1.02 8.25 -21.27
C TYR A 52 2.52 8.38 -21.55
N ASN A 53 2.96 7.83 -22.68
CA ASN A 53 4.31 7.91 -23.19
C ASN A 53 4.44 9.08 -24.18
N PHE A 54 5.16 10.12 -23.76
CA PHE A 54 5.43 11.32 -24.57
C PHE A 54 6.44 11.02 -25.68
N SER A 55 7.43 10.18 -25.39
CA SER A 55 8.45 9.70 -26.31
C SER A 55 8.88 8.27 -25.92
N ALA A 56 9.86 7.70 -26.64
CA ALA A 56 10.46 6.41 -26.24
C ALA A 56 11.23 6.48 -24.91
N ASN A 57 11.51 7.69 -24.42
CA ASN A 57 12.37 7.94 -23.27
C ASN A 57 11.64 8.65 -22.13
N LEU A 58 10.38 9.06 -22.32
CA LEU A 58 9.63 9.83 -21.33
C LEU A 58 8.18 9.35 -21.24
N GLY A 59 7.78 8.92 -20.04
CA GLY A 59 6.42 8.52 -19.71
C GLY A 59 5.94 9.13 -18.40
N MET A 60 4.62 9.25 -18.25
CA MET A 60 3.97 9.68 -17.01
C MET A 60 2.79 8.77 -16.72
N LEU A 61 2.69 8.30 -15.48
CA LEU A 61 1.61 7.48 -14.97
C LEU A 61 0.85 8.24 -13.89
N ALA A 62 -0.47 8.15 -13.93
CA ALA A 62 -1.35 8.62 -12.89
C ALA A 62 -2.35 7.52 -12.51
N GLY A 63 -2.62 7.37 -11.23
CA GLY A 63 -3.51 6.32 -10.73
C GLY A 63 -4.05 6.61 -9.34
N ALA A 64 -4.86 5.69 -8.86
CA ALA A 64 -5.37 5.68 -7.50
C ALA A 64 -4.98 4.35 -6.85
N HIS A 65 -4.75 4.35 -5.54
CA HIS A 65 -4.54 3.14 -4.74
C HIS A 65 -5.40 3.22 -3.49
N PHE A 66 -6.26 2.23 -3.29
CA PHE A 66 -7.20 2.25 -2.18
C PHE A 66 -7.50 0.84 -1.67
N SER A 67 -7.87 0.75 -0.39
CA SER A 67 -8.37 -0.48 0.21
C SER A 67 -9.75 -0.84 -0.32
N LEU A 68 -9.93 -2.11 -0.63
CA LEU A 68 -11.23 -2.68 -1.01
C LEU A 68 -11.91 -3.35 0.20
N ARG A 69 -11.12 -4.08 1.01
CA ARG A 69 -11.58 -4.75 2.23
C ARG A 69 -10.40 -5.05 3.14
N GLY A 70 -10.63 -5.16 4.44
CA GLY A 70 -9.60 -5.58 5.38
C GLY A 70 -10.12 -5.93 6.76
N LYS A 71 -9.36 -6.74 7.49
CA LYS A 71 -9.57 -7.09 8.89
C LYS A 71 -8.39 -6.58 9.70
N ASN A 72 -8.68 -5.80 10.76
CA ASN A 72 -7.66 -5.15 11.59
C ASN A 72 -6.65 -4.34 10.75
N ALA A 73 -7.12 -3.72 9.68
CA ALA A 73 -6.35 -2.93 8.72
C ALA A 73 -7.02 -1.57 8.53
N THR A 74 -6.23 -0.55 8.18
CA THR A 74 -6.72 0.82 8.01
C THR A 74 -7.35 0.98 6.63
N ASP A 75 -8.56 1.54 6.57
CA ASP A 75 -9.15 1.96 5.30
C ASP A 75 -8.43 3.22 4.77
N PHE A 76 -8.06 3.23 3.49
CA PHE A 76 -7.29 4.30 2.88
C PHE A 76 -7.65 4.51 1.40
N LYS A 77 -7.41 5.73 0.94
CA LYS A 77 -7.50 6.15 -0.47
C LYS A 77 -6.34 7.08 -0.76
N SER A 78 -5.59 6.81 -1.81
CA SER A 78 -4.40 7.56 -2.21
C SER A 78 -4.39 7.80 -3.72
N GLY A 79 -3.88 8.94 -4.14
CA GLY A 79 -3.54 9.22 -5.54
C GLY A 79 -2.04 9.00 -5.76
N ILE A 80 -1.66 8.47 -6.92
CA ILE A 80 -0.26 8.24 -7.29
C ILE A 80 -0.01 8.91 -8.63
N ILE A 81 1.10 9.65 -8.72
CA ILE A 81 1.62 10.18 -9.98
C ILE A 81 3.10 9.85 -10.03
N SER A 82 3.59 9.41 -11.19
CA SER A 82 5.01 9.15 -11.42
C SER A 82 5.41 9.58 -12.82
N ALA A 83 6.68 9.95 -12.97
CA ALA A 83 7.31 10.26 -14.24
C ALA A 83 8.56 9.38 -14.40
N THR A 84 8.70 8.76 -15.56
CA THR A 84 9.81 7.87 -15.90
C THR A 84 10.58 8.47 -17.06
N TYR A 85 11.90 8.56 -16.90
CA TYR A 85 12.81 9.03 -17.93
C TYR A 85 14.00 8.08 -18.10
N THR A 86 14.34 7.73 -19.34
CA THR A 86 15.44 6.82 -19.70
C THR A 86 16.44 7.53 -20.61
N PHE A 87 17.75 7.42 -20.31
CA PHE A 87 18.85 8.05 -21.05
C PHE A 87 19.48 7.13 -22.10
#